data_AF-C4ZKP6-F1
#
_entry.id   AF-C4ZKP6-F1
#
_cell.length_a   1.000
_cell.length_b   1.000
_cell.length_c   1.000
_cell.angle_alpha   90.00
_cell.angle_beta   90.00
_cell.angle_gamma   90.00
#
_symmetry.space_group_name_H-M   'P 1'
#
loop_
_entity.id
_entity.type
_entity.pdbx_description
1 polymer ?
#
loop_
_entity_poly.entity_id
_entity_poly.type
_entity_poly.pdbx_seq_one_letter_code
_entity_poly.pdbx_strand_id
1 'polypeptide(L)'
;MRAVYLSGLLVVVLAVVTFWMTAGLQPGVTVLQFAWTPRGFGEIVHVWSPEDLARYRLHLPVDSLLLLAYGSFGWLLATRTALFASLPGRARVAARFVLPLAAVFDAVENALHAWLTEMPRFGMHGLYLLSTTCSALKWALLFGFAALVLWALAREAD
;
A
#
# COMPACT_ATOMS: atom_id res chain seq x y z
N MET A 1 -13.19 -19.99 3.97
CA MET A 1 -12.74 -19.50 5.30
C MET A 1 -11.24 -19.66 5.54
N ARG A 2 -10.63 -20.86 5.50
CA ARG A 2 -9.18 -21.04 5.75
C ARG A 2 -8.28 -20.08 4.96
N ALA A 3 -8.52 -19.91 3.66
CA ALA A 3 -7.74 -19.01 2.82
C ALA A 3 -7.82 -17.53 3.24
N VAL A 4 -8.99 -17.08 3.75
CA VAL A 4 -9.18 -15.70 4.25
C VAL A 4 -8.36 -15.46 5.51
N TYR A 5 -8.36 -16.41 6.45
CA TYR A 5 -7.57 -16.29 7.67
C TYR A 5 -6.06 -16.36 7.39
N LEU A 6 -5.63 -17.25 6.49
CA LEU A 6 -4.22 -17.34 6.11
C LEU A 6 -3.73 -16.07 5.42
N SER A 7 -4.49 -15.50 4.49
CA SER A 7 -4.12 -14.24 3.85
C SER A 7 -4.16 -13.08 4.84
N GLY A 8 -5.15 -13.02 5.73
CA GLY A 8 -5.22 -12.00 6.79
C GLY A 8 -4.05 -12.07 7.77
N LEU A 9 -3.67 -13.27 8.22
CA LEU A 9 -2.49 -13.46 9.06
C LEU A 9 -1.21 -13.06 8.33
N LEU A 10 -1.09 -13.44 7.06
CA LEU A 10 0.06 -13.06 6.24
C LEU A 10 0.18 -11.54 6.09
N VAL A 11 -0.94 -10.84 5.90
CA VAL A 11 -0.97 -9.36 5.90
C VAL A 11 -0.43 -8.80 7.19
N VAL A 12 -0.90 -9.29 8.35
CA VAL A 12 -0.44 -8.81 9.66
C VAL A 12 1.06 -9.02 9.84
N VAL A 13 1.55 -10.23 9.56
CA VAL A 13 2.98 -10.56 9.70
C VAL A 13 3.82 -9.69 8.78
N LEU A 14 3.46 -9.59 7.51
CA LEU A 14 4.23 -8.80 6.53
C LEU A 14 4.17 -7.31 6.85
N ALA A 15 3.03 -6.77 7.29
CA ALA A 15 2.91 -5.36 7.68
C ALA A 15 3.79 -5.02 8.90
N VAL A 16 3.88 -5.92 9.88
CA VAL A 16 4.80 -5.75 11.02
C VAL A 16 6.26 -5.77 10.56
N VAL A 17 6.62 -6.70 9.67
CA VAL A 17 7.98 -6.78 9.13
C VAL A 17 8.34 -5.53 8.31
N THR A 18 7.47 -5.09 7.39
CA THR A 18 7.73 -3.90 6.56
C THR A 18 7.81 -2.63 7.41
N PHE A 19 6.94 -2.50 8.43
CA PHE A 19 7.03 -1.42 9.41
C PHE A 19 8.38 -1.46 10.15
N TRP A 20 8.79 -2.60 10.68
CA TRP A 20 10.06 -2.72 11.41
C TRP A 20 11.27 -2.38 10.54
N MET A 21 11.28 -2.82 9.27
CA MET A 21 12.34 -2.49 8.31
C MET A 21 12.45 -0.98 8.03
N THR A 22 11.37 -0.21 8.22
CA THR A 22 11.29 1.20 7.83
C THR A 22 11.13 2.17 8.99
N ALA A 23 10.86 1.70 10.21
CA ALA A 23 10.51 2.51 11.37
C ALA A 23 11.58 3.54 11.78
N GLY A 24 12.86 3.24 11.53
CA GLY A 24 13.98 4.12 11.87
C GLY A 24 14.30 5.20 10.84
N LEU A 25 13.66 5.19 9.67
CA LEU A 25 14.00 6.10 8.57
C LEU A 25 13.49 7.52 8.87
N GLN A 26 14.38 8.52 8.75
CA GLN A 26 14.05 9.92 8.95
C GLN A 26 14.68 10.79 7.84
N PRO A 27 13.89 11.53 7.05
CA PRO A 27 12.41 11.56 7.01
C PRO A 27 11.81 10.18 6.68
N GLY A 28 10.59 9.91 7.17
CA GLY A 28 9.97 8.58 7.06
C GLY A 28 9.48 8.22 5.65
N VAL A 29 9.18 6.93 5.44
CA VAL A 29 8.72 6.39 4.14
C VAL A 29 7.44 7.05 3.64
N THR A 30 6.51 7.36 4.53
CA THR A 30 5.27 8.07 4.15
C THR A 30 5.57 9.48 3.64
N VAL A 31 6.58 10.16 4.18
CA VAL A 31 7.02 11.48 3.67
C VAL A 31 7.58 11.33 2.24
N LEU A 32 8.36 10.27 2.00
CA LEU A 32 8.88 9.96 0.67
C LEU A 32 7.75 9.64 -0.34
N GLN A 33 6.73 8.88 0.08
CA GLN A 33 5.54 8.56 -0.74
C GLN A 33 4.75 9.79 -1.19
N PHE A 34 4.84 10.89 -0.43
CA PHE A 34 4.19 12.16 -0.77
C PHE A 34 5.18 13.21 -1.29
N ALA A 35 6.35 12.80 -1.79
CA ALA A 35 7.33 13.69 -2.37
C ALA A 35 7.02 13.99 -3.85
N TRP A 36 6.10 14.92 -4.08
CA TRP A 36 5.55 15.30 -5.40
C TRP A 36 6.57 15.82 -6.43
N THR A 37 7.79 16.19 -6.00
CA THR A 37 8.79 16.81 -6.87
C THR A 37 10.11 16.04 -6.85
N PRO A 38 10.88 16.04 -7.95
CA PRO A 38 12.21 15.43 -7.97
C PRO A 38 13.13 15.97 -6.89
N ARG A 39 13.04 17.28 -6.60
CA ARG A 39 13.82 17.94 -5.55
C ARG A 39 13.44 17.41 -4.17
N GLY A 40 12.16 17.42 -3.80
CA GLY A 40 11.73 16.96 -2.49
C GLY A 40 12.05 15.48 -2.25
N PHE A 41 11.86 14.64 -3.27
CA PHE A 41 12.24 13.22 -3.20
C PHE A 41 13.76 13.07 -3.00
N GLY A 42 14.54 13.80 -3.81
CA GLY A 42 16.00 13.80 -3.71
C GLY A 42 16.51 14.29 -2.36
N GLU A 43 15.91 15.34 -1.79
CA GLU A 43 16.28 15.87 -0.47
C GLU A 43 16.06 14.84 0.64
N ILE A 44 14.95 14.09 0.61
CA ILE A 44 14.69 13.01 1.58
C ILE A 44 15.73 11.90 1.44
N VAL A 45 15.93 11.39 0.22
CA VAL A 45 16.88 10.29 -0.05
C VAL A 45 18.31 10.73 0.27
N HIS A 46 18.66 11.99 0.05
CA HIS A 46 19.99 12.53 0.34
C HIS A 46 20.29 12.63 1.84
N VAL A 47 19.28 12.83 2.69
CA VAL A 47 19.43 12.86 4.15
C VAL A 47 19.61 11.45 4.73
N TRP A 48 19.10 10.42 4.05
CA TRP A 48 19.31 9.04 4.47
C TRP A 48 20.77 8.63 4.35
N SER A 49 21.25 7.92 5.37
CA SER A 49 22.53 7.22 5.30
C SER A 49 22.50 6.15 4.19
N PRO A 50 23.67 5.73 3.66
CA PRO A 50 23.74 4.61 2.74
C PRO A 50 23.06 3.34 3.29
N GLU A 51 23.18 3.09 4.60
CA GLU A 51 22.56 1.96 5.29
C GLU A 51 21.03 2.07 5.31
N ASP A 52 20.50 3.27 5.56
CA ASP A 52 19.06 3.54 5.57
C ASP A 52 18.47 3.43 4.17
N LEU A 53 19.15 3.96 3.15
CA LEU A 53 18.77 3.77 1.76
C LEU A 53 18.81 2.28 1.35
N ALA A 54 19.83 1.53 1.76
CA ALA A 54 19.91 0.11 1.49
C ALA A 54 18.76 -0.65 2.19
N ARG A 55 18.47 -0.32 3.45
CA ARG A 55 17.35 -0.91 4.21
C ARG A 55 16.01 -0.60 3.56
N TYR A 56 15.81 0.64 3.11
CA TYR A 56 14.67 1.02 2.30
C TYR A 56 14.61 0.17 1.03
N ARG A 57 15.65 0.07 0.21
CA ARG A 57 15.59 -0.74 -1.01
C ARG A 57 15.32 -2.22 -0.74
N LEU A 58 15.83 -2.76 0.36
CA LEU A 58 15.56 -4.13 0.81
C LEU A 58 14.12 -4.36 1.27
N HIS A 59 13.39 -3.32 1.71
CA HIS A 59 11.99 -3.45 2.11
C HIS A 59 11.06 -3.67 0.91
N LEU A 60 11.40 -3.16 -0.29
CA LEU A 60 10.50 -3.16 -1.46
C LEU A 60 10.07 -4.57 -1.93
N PRO A 61 10.93 -5.61 -1.97
CA PRO A 61 10.49 -6.97 -2.28
C PRO A 61 9.58 -7.56 -1.19
N VAL A 62 9.82 -7.26 0.08
CA VAL A 62 8.98 -7.72 1.19
C VAL A 62 7.62 -7.02 1.14
N ASP A 63 7.62 -5.72 0.84
CA ASP A 63 6.40 -4.95 0.63
C ASP A 63 5.62 -5.48 -0.58
N SER A 64 6.29 -5.88 -1.66
CA SER A 64 5.66 -6.57 -2.79
C SER A 64 4.89 -7.83 -2.40
N LEU A 65 5.40 -8.61 -1.42
CA LEU A 65 4.68 -9.75 -0.87
C LEU A 65 3.46 -9.31 -0.04
N LEU A 66 3.59 -8.20 0.70
CA LEU A 66 2.47 -7.60 1.44
C LEU A 66 1.35 -7.20 0.47
N LEU A 67 1.67 -6.66 -0.71
CA LEU A 67 0.70 -6.29 -1.74
C LEU A 67 -0.12 -7.49 -2.20
N LEU A 68 0.57 -8.58 -2.51
CA LEU A 68 -0.06 -9.84 -2.89
C LEU A 68 -0.96 -10.37 -1.78
N ALA A 69 -0.51 -10.27 -0.52
CA ALA A 69 -1.25 -10.73 0.63
C ALA A 69 -2.53 -9.91 0.84
N TYR A 70 -2.45 -8.57 0.89
CA TYR A 70 -3.62 -7.74 1.18
C TYR A 70 -4.58 -7.65 0.00
N GLY A 71 -4.08 -7.65 -1.25
CA GLY A 71 -4.90 -7.73 -2.45
C GLY A 71 -5.71 -9.04 -2.47
N SER A 72 -5.05 -10.17 -2.20
CA SER A 72 -5.71 -11.47 -2.08
C SER A 72 -6.69 -11.53 -0.92
N PHE A 73 -6.31 -10.97 0.24
CA PHE A 73 -7.17 -10.91 1.42
C PHE A 73 -8.46 -10.16 1.13
N GLY A 74 -8.40 -8.95 0.56
CA GLY A 74 -9.60 -8.17 0.26
C GLY A 74 -10.52 -8.84 -0.75
N TRP A 75 -9.96 -9.41 -1.82
CA TRP A 75 -10.74 -10.19 -2.79
C TRP A 75 -11.45 -11.37 -2.12
N LEU A 76 -10.72 -12.16 -1.32
CA LEU A 76 -11.27 -13.33 -0.64
C LEU A 76 -12.30 -12.93 0.41
N LEU A 77 -12.05 -11.88 1.19
CA LEU A 77 -13.00 -11.36 2.18
C LEU A 77 -14.31 -10.97 1.50
N ALA A 78 -14.23 -10.27 0.37
CA ALA A 78 -15.41 -9.77 -0.35
C ALA A 78 -16.16 -10.83 -1.17
N THR A 79 -15.50 -11.93 -1.56
CA THR A 79 -16.11 -12.96 -2.44
C THR A 79 -16.41 -14.27 -1.72
N ARG A 80 -15.78 -14.54 -0.57
CA ARG A 80 -15.88 -15.81 0.16
C ARG A 80 -16.50 -15.68 1.54
N THR A 81 -16.97 -14.50 1.92
CA THR A 81 -17.69 -14.25 3.17
C THR A 81 -18.98 -13.48 2.92
N ALA A 82 -19.88 -13.49 3.91
CA ALA A 82 -21.12 -12.72 3.87
C ALA A 82 -20.96 -11.29 4.40
N LEU A 83 -19.75 -10.85 4.79
CA LEU A 83 -19.52 -9.56 5.45
C LEU A 83 -20.18 -8.38 4.74
N PHE A 84 -20.07 -8.31 3.41
CA PHE A 84 -20.65 -7.20 2.62
C PHE A 84 -22.06 -7.48 2.08
N ALA A 85 -22.76 -8.50 2.60
CA ALA A 85 -24.09 -8.89 2.13
C ALA A 85 -25.19 -7.89 2.54
N SER A 86 -25.01 -7.16 3.65
CA SER A 86 -25.91 -6.11 4.12
C SER A 86 -25.78 -4.80 3.32
N LEU A 87 -24.73 -4.65 2.53
CA LEU A 87 -24.44 -3.45 1.75
C LEU A 87 -25.21 -3.40 0.42
N PRO A 88 -25.45 -2.19 -0.13
CA PRO A 88 -26.01 -2.00 -1.47
C PRO A 88 -25.18 -2.69 -2.56
N GLY A 89 -25.83 -3.11 -3.65
CA GLY A 89 -25.19 -3.89 -4.72
C GLY A 89 -23.92 -3.25 -5.28
N ARG A 90 -23.90 -1.93 -5.48
CA ARG A 90 -22.70 -1.21 -5.97
C ARG A 90 -21.53 -1.29 -4.99
N ALA A 91 -21.78 -1.09 -3.70
CA ALA A 91 -20.76 -1.17 -2.66
C ALA A 91 -20.20 -2.59 -2.52
N ARG A 92 -21.07 -3.61 -2.63
CA ARG A 92 -20.66 -5.02 -2.62
C ARG A 92 -19.77 -5.39 -3.79
N VAL A 93 -20.07 -4.89 -4.99
CA VAL A 93 -19.22 -5.09 -6.17
C VAL A 93 -17.89 -4.36 -5.99
N ALA A 94 -17.92 -3.10 -5.54
CA ALA A 94 -16.72 -2.31 -5.30
C ALA A 94 -15.77 -2.99 -4.30
N ALA A 95 -16.29 -3.52 -3.18
CA ALA A 95 -15.52 -4.17 -2.12
C ALA A 95 -14.60 -5.29 -2.63
N ARG A 96 -14.95 -5.95 -3.74
CA ARG A 96 -14.13 -7.01 -4.36
C ARG A 96 -12.82 -6.47 -4.93
N PHE A 97 -12.83 -5.23 -5.42
CA PHE A 97 -11.73 -4.67 -6.20
C PHE A 97 -10.94 -3.61 -5.46
N VAL A 98 -11.42 -3.05 -4.34
CA VAL A 98 -10.74 -1.95 -3.64
C VAL A 98 -9.30 -2.32 -3.23
N LEU A 99 -9.10 -3.41 -2.47
CA LEU A 99 -7.75 -3.82 -2.06
C LEU A 99 -6.87 -4.34 -3.21
N PRO A 100 -7.38 -5.16 -4.16
CA PRO A 100 -6.60 -5.48 -5.36
C PRO A 100 -6.14 -4.24 -6.15
N LEU A 101 -7.00 -3.22 -6.27
CA LEU A 101 -6.64 -2.00 -6.97
C LEU A 101 -5.61 -1.18 -6.17
N ALA A 102 -5.72 -1.13 -4.83
CA ALA A 102 -4.71 -0.54 -3.98
C ALA A 102 -3.34 -1.21 -4.19
N ALA A 103 -3.31 -2.55 -4.25
CA ALA A 103 -2.09 -3.32 -4.51
C ALA A 103 -1.46 -3.03 -5.88
N VAL A 104 -2.27 -2.76 -6.91
CA VAL A 104 -1.75 -2.36 -8.22
C VAL A 104 -1.07 -0.98 -8.15
N PHE A 105 -1.70 0.00 -7.51
CA PHE A 105 -1.08 1.32 -7.34
C PHE A 105 0.20 1.24 -6.50
N ASP A 106 0.17 0.46 -5.43
CA ASP A 106 1.32 0.20 -4.57
C ASP A 106 2.48 -0.45 -5.36
N ALA A 107 2.19 -1.43 -6.22
CA ALA A 107 3.20 -2.09 -7.04
C ALA A 107 3.86 -1.12 -8.03
N VAL A 108 3.07 -0.22 -8.65
CA VAL A 108 3.60 0.82 -9.55
C VAL A 108 4.49 1.79 -8.77
N GLU A 109 4.05 2.24 -7.59
CA GLU A 109 4.88 3.09 -6.73
C GLU A 109 6.18 2.38 -6.33
N ASN A 110 6.12 1.15 -5.83
CA ASN A 110 7.29 0.38 -5.42
C ASN A 110 8.28 0.19 -6.56
N ALA A 111 7.81 -0.07 -7.79
CA ALA A 111 8.67 -0.15 -8.96
C ALA A 111 9.34 1.19 -9.27
N LEU A 112 8.58 2.29 -9.17
CA LEU A 112 9.12 3.64 -9.36
C LEU A 112 10.12 4.00 -8.27
N HIS A 113 9.85 3.69 -7.01
CA HIS A 113 10.79 3.93 -5.91
C HIS A 113 12.04 3.07 -6.02
N ALA A 114 11.92 1.79 -6.40
CA ALA A 114 13.07 0.92 -6.69
C ALA A 114 13.96 1.53 -7.78
N TRP A 115 13.35 2.08 -8.82
CA TRP A 115 14.09 2.73 -9.89
C TRP A 115 14.67 4.07 -9.42
N LEU A 116 13.85 5.02 -8.95
CA LEU A 116 14.22 6.39 -8.58
C LEU A 116 15.29 6.46 -7.46
N THR A 117 15.31 5.50 -6.55
CA THR A 117 16.32 5.46 -5.47
C THR A 117 17.67 4.86 -5.88
N GLU A 118 17.80 4.33 -7.09
CA GLU A 118 19.06 3.79 -7.60
C GLU A 118 20.06 4.90 -7.96
N MET A 119 19.58 6.01 -8.52
CA MET A 119 20.37 7.20 -8.84
C MET A 119 19.46 8.43 -8.96
N PRO A 120 19.95 9.64 -8.66
CA PRO A 120 19.17 10.86 -8.81
C PRO A 120 18.74 11.10 -10.26
N ARG A 121 17.44 11.35 -10.49
CA ARG A 121 16.87 11.58 -11.83
C ARG A 121 16.00 12.82 -11.87
N PHE A 122 16.62 14.00 -11.85
CA PHE A 122 15.91 15.28 -11.70
C PHE A 122 15.05 15.71 -12.90
N GLY A 123 15.32 15.18 -14.11
CA GLY A 123 14.57 15.52 -15.32
C GLY A 123 13.18 14.86 -15.42
N MET A 124 12.89 13.84 -14.60
CA MET A 124 11.75 12.93 -14.80
C MET A 124 10.52 13.31 -13.97
N HIS A 125 10.11 14.58 -13.98
CA HIS A 125 9.00 15.11 -13.17
C HIS A 125 7.72 14.26 -13.23
N GLY A 126 7.35 13.80 -14.42
CA GLY A 126 6.15 12.97 -14.61
C GLY A 126 6.17 11.65 -13.83
N LEU A 127 7.35 11.06 -13.60
CA LEU A 127 7.48 9.80 -12.86
C LEU A 127 7.34 9.99 -11.34
N TYR A 128 7.82 11.10 -10.79
CA TYR A 128 7.59 11.44 -9.37
C TYR A 128 6.12 11.74 -9.10
N LEU A 129 5.48 12.49 -10.02
CA LEU A 129 4.04 12.76 -9.94
C LEU A 129 3.23 11.46 -10.04
N LEU A 130 3.58 10.56 -10.96
CA LEU A 130 2.92 9.26 -11.09
C LEU A 130 3.08 8.44 -9.81
N SER A 131 4.32 8.31 -9.29
CA SER A 131 4.61 7.59 -8.06
C SER A 131 3.82 8.13 -6.86
N THR A 132 3.81 9.45 -6.68
CA THR A 132 3.07 10.09 -5.59
C THR A 132 1.55 9.95 -5.77
N THR A 133 1.06 10.02 -7.01
CA THR A 133 -0.37 9.80 -7.32
C THR A 133 -0.77 8.37 -7.01
N CYS A 134 0.06 7.38 -7.36
CA CYS A 134 -0.15 5.99 -6.99
C CYS A 134 -0.18 5.81 -5.47
N SER A 135 0.76 6.45 -4.73
CA SER A 135 0.75 6.45 -3.27
C SER A 135 -0.55 7.02 -2.69
N ALA A 136 -1.01 8.17 -3.18
CA ALA A 136 -2.23 8.81 -2.73
C ALA A 136 -3.48 7.93 -3.01
N LEU A 137 -3.58 7.36 -4.21
CA LEU A 137 -4.68 6.48 -4.60
C LEU A 137 -4.69 5.19 -3.78
N LYS A 138 -3.52 4.59 -3.53
CA LYS A 138 -3.36 3.46 -2.62
C LYS A 138 -3.94 3.77 -1.25
N TRP A 139 -3.47 4.84 -0.60
CA TRP A 139 -3.93 5.20 0.74
C TRP A 139 -5.43 5.47 0.78
N ALA A 140 -5.96 6.19 -0.22
CA ALA A 140 -7.39 6.44 -0.35
C ALA A 140 -8.20 5.13 -0.45
N LEU A 141 -7.71 4.14 -1.21
CA LEU A 141 -8.37 2.84 -1.34
C LEU A 141 -8.25 2.00 -0.05
N LEU A 142 -7.11 2.02 0.64
CA LEU A 142 -6.95 1.34 1.93
C LEU A 142 -7.93 1.89 2.97
N PHE A 143 -8.03 3.21 3.10
CA PHE A 143 -9.02 3.85 3.98
C PHE A 143 -10.46 3.59 3.53
N GLY A 144 -10.71 3.64 2.21
CA GLY A 144 -12.02 3.32 1.64
C GLY A 144 -12.46 1.89 1.93
N PHE A 145 -11.55 0.92 1.88
CA PHE A 145 -11.86 -0.46 2.24
C PHE A 145 -12.14 -0.61 3.73
N ALA A 146 -11.36 0.03 4.60
CA ALA A 146 -11.64 0.05 6.03
C ALA A 146 -13.02 0.63 6.34
N ALA A 147 -13.40 1.73 5.67
CA ALA A 147 -14.74 2.31 5.78
C ALA A 147 -15.84 1.36 5.29
N LEU A 148 -15.63 0.61 4.20
CA LEU A 148 -16.58 -0.41 3.74
C LEU A 148 -16.77 -1.53 4.78
N VAL A 149 -15.70 -1.99 5.43
CA VAL A 149 -15.77 -3.00 6.49
C VAL A 149 -16.56 -2.47 7.69
N LEU A 150 -16.25 -1.25 8.15
CA LEU A 150 -16.97 -0.62 9.26
C LEU A 150 -18.45 -0.42 8.95
N TRP A 151 -18.78 0.01 7.73
CA TRP A 151 -20.16 0.18 7.29
C TRP A 151 -20.92 -1.15 7.26
N ALA A 152 -20.29 -2.22 6.76
CA ALA A 152 -20.86 -3.56 6.75
C ALA A 152 -21.17 -4.05 8.17
N LEU A 153 -20.21 -3.92 9.08
CA LEU A 153 -20.36 -4.32 10.49
C LEU A 153 -21.45 -3.52 11.21
N ALA A 154 -21.55 -2.21 10.95
CA ALA A 154 -22.60 -1.38 11.52
C ALA A 154 -24.00 -1.82 11.09
N ARG A 155 -24.16 -2.27 9.84
CA ARG A 155 -25.46 -2.75 9.31
C ARG A 155 -25.83 -4.18 9.73
N GLU A 156 -24.88 -4.98 10.21
CA GLU A 156 -25.18 -6.30 10.79
C GLU A 156 -25.67 -6.20 12.25
N ALA A 157 -25.39 -5.07 12.91
CA ALA A 157 -25.83 -4.80 14.28
C ALA A 157 -27.27 -4.22 14.36
N ASP A 158 -27.82 -3.78 13.23
CA ASP A 158 -29.19 -3.27 13.04
C ASP A 158 -30.17 -4.40 12.67
#